data_AF-A0A6A3ZKL5-F1
#
_entry.id   AF-A0A6A3ZKL5-F1
#
_cell.length_a   1.000
_cell.length_b   1.000
_cell.length_c   1.000
_cell.angle_alpha   90.00
_cell.angle_beta   90.00
_cell.angle_gamma   90.00
#
_symmetry.space_group_name_H-M   'P 1'
#
loop_
_entity.id
_entity.type
_entity.pdbx_description
1 polymer ?
#
loop_
_entity_poly.entity_id
_entity_poly.type
_entity_poly.pdbx_seq_one_letter_code
_entity_poly.pdbx_strand_id
1 'polypeptide(L)'
;MMWYKLKIKAATPEIKAPPSPAIPCDTRWGSILACLQSVLKPEKILLQLVTERGFLAAPSKAKKAARRAVFDFVTGKELVVQREKAAKLLEPLVKFQGRFEKNRAVASEVFEMVLVLPDQIAKLHLSAGEQEAVRAKIASRFDFVYGDAHWVAYLLDPRFAGVGMDATTLLKVEQLVTA
;
A
#
# COMPACT_ATOMS: atom_id res chain seq x y z
N MET A 1 11.06 -38.93 38.63
CA MET A 1 10.80 -39.68 37.36
C MET A 1 9.78 -39.02 36.40
N MET A 2 9.00 -38.01 36.81
CA MET A 2 7.98 -37.39 35.94
C MET A 2 8.55 -36.35 34.95
N TRP A 3 9.62 -35.64 35.34
CA TRP A 3 10.32 -34.65 34.52
C TRP A 3 11.05 -35.23 33.29
N TYR A 4 11.57 -36.44 33.40
CA TYR A 4 12.26 -37.11 32.29
C TYR A 4 11.28 -37.55 31.19
N LYS A 5 10.06 -37.96 31.58
CA LYS A 5 8.99 -38.34 30.64
C LYS A 5 8.38 -37.14 29.90
N LEU A 6 8.43 -35.94 30.48
CA LEU A 6 8.01 -34.69 29.82
C LEU A 6 9.02 -34.24 28.74
N LYS A 7 10.33 -34.36 29.00
CA LYS A 7 11.36 -34.06 28.00
C LYS A 7 11.31 -35.01 26.79
N ILE A 8 11.01 -36.29 27.01
CA ILE A 8 10.89 -37.27 25.92
C ILE A 8 9.61 -37.03 25.09
N LYS A 9 8.50 -36.60 25.70
CA LYS A 9 7.28 -36.20 24.97
C LYS A 9 7.43 -34.89 24.17
N ALA A 10 8.40 -34.04 24.51
CA ALA A 10 8.74 -32.86 23.72
C ALA A 10 9.61 -33.18 22.49
N ALA A 11 10.14 -34.42 22.40
CA ALA A 11 10.94 -34.89 21.27
C ALA A 11 10.09 -35.72 20.27
N THR A 12 8.89 -35.24 19.96
CA THR A 12 8.03 -35.76 18.88
C THR A 12 8.15 -34.80 17.67
N PRO A 13 7.99 -35.29 16.43
CA PRO A 13 8.60 -34.73 15.23
C PRO A 13 8.10 -33.32 14.97
N GLU A 14 8.98 -32.49 14.40
CA GLU A 14 8.73 -31.13 13.91
C GLU A 14 7.25 -30.85 13.67
N ILE A 15 6.57 -30.32 14.69
CA ILE A 15 5.33 -29.60 14.46
C ILE A 15 5.81 -28.39 13.67
N LYS A 16 5.71 -28.47 12.34
CA LYS A 16 5.90 -27.30 11.47
C LYS A 16 5.04 -26.21 12.07
N ALA A 17 5.70 -25.19 12.62
CA ALA A 17 5.01 -24.01 13.09
C ALA A 17 4.05 -23.61 11.96
N PRO A 18 2.77 -23.30 12.28
CA PRO A 18 1.88 -22.78 11.27
C PRO A 18 2.60 -21.63 10.55
N PRO A 19 2.53 -21.57 9.20
CA PRO A 19 3.25 -20.55 8.45
C PRO A 19 2.94 -19.21 9.10
N SER A 20 3.99 -18.45 9.40
CA SER A 20 3.87 -17.13 10.01
C SER A 20 2.82 -16.35 9.23
N PRO A 21 1.87 -15.68 9.89
CA PRO A 21 0.87 -14.87 9.21
C PRO A 21 1.59 -13.95 8.24
N ALA A 22 1.30 -14.13 6.95
CA ALA A 22 2.01 -13.40 5.93
C ALA A 22 1.68 -11.92 6.09
N ILE A 23 2.72 -11.10 6.14
CA ILE A 23 2.63 -9.69 6.48
C ILE A 23 1.68 -9.00 5.47
N PRO A 24 0.66 -8.22 5.90
CA PRO A 24 -0.34 -7.68 4.97
C PRO A 24 0.23 -6.76 3.89
N CYS A 25 1.33 -6.05 4.16
CA CYS A 25 2.10 -5.32 3.18
C CYS A 25 2.59 -6.27 2.08
N ASP A 26 3.15 -7.43 2.44
CA ASP A 26 3.71 -8.37 1.47
C ASP A 26 2.63 -9.16 0.70
N THR A 27 1.42 -9.31 1.27
CA THR A 27 0.41 -10.23 0.72
C THR A 27 -0.86 -9.61 0.16
N ARG A 28 -1.24 -8.40 0.57
CA ARG A 28 -2.44 -7.71 0.06
C ARG A 28 -2.05 -6.52 -0.80
N TRP A 29 -1.54 -5.46 -0.18
CA TRP A 29 -1.26 -4.20 -0.87
C TRP A 29 -0.01 -4.28 -1.74
N GLY A 30 1.05 -4.91 -1.23
CA GLY A 30 2.25 -5.21 -2.00
C GLY A 30 1.98 -6.19 -3.14
N SER A 31 1.11 -7.18 -2.95
CA SER A 31 0.67 -8.07 -4.04
C SER A 31 -0.06 -7.31 -5.15
N ILE A 32 -0.94 -6.36 -4.81
CA ILE A 32 -1.64 -5.52 -5.81
C ILE A 32 -0.64 -4.63 -6.55
N LEU A 33 0.28 -3.98 -5.83
CA LEU A 33 1.34 -3.17 -6.45
C LEU A 33 2.24 -4.02 -7.36
N ALA A 34 2.69 -5.18 -6.88
CA ALA A 34 3.49 -6.12 -7.64
C ALA A 34 2.72 -6.65 -8.87
N CYS A 35 1.42 -6.87 -8.74
CA CYS A 35 0.55 -7.23 -9.87
C CYS A 35 0.55 -6.10 -10.91
N LEU A 36 0.23 -4.86 -10.52
CA LEU A 36 0.22 -3.71 -11.42
C LEU A 36 1.58 -3.53 -12.13
N GLN A 37 2.68 -3.65 -11.40
CA GLN A 37 4.04 -3.54 -11.93
C GLN A 37 4.42 -4.73 -12.82
N SER A 38 3.99 -5.95 -12.50
CA SER A 38 4.30 -7.15 -13.30
C SER A 38 3.58 -7.15 -14.64
N VAL A 39 2.37 -6.59 -14.71
CA VAL A 39 1.61 -6.49 -15.97
C VAL A 39 2.14 -5.35 -16.87
N LEU A 40 2.94 -4.41 -16.35
CA LEU A 40 3.68 -3.45 -17.19
C LEU A 40 4.82 -4.13 -17.98
N LYS A 41 5.43 -5.19 -17.44
CA LYS A 41 6.56 -5.89 -18.08
C LYS A 41 6.21 -6.55 -19.43
N PRO A 42 5.06 -7.23 -19.59
CA PRO A 42 4.67 -7.86 -20.85
C PRO A 42 3.83 -6.95 -21.76
N GLU A 43 3.81 -5.63 -21.60
CA GLU A 43 2.98 -4.74 -22.45
C GLU A 43 3.18 -5.03 -23.94
N LYS A 44 4.45 -5.15 -24.37
CA LYS A 44 4.80 -5.51 -25.76
C LYS A 44 4.21 -6.85 -26.20
N ILE A 45 4.21 -7.84 -25.30
CA ILE A 45 3.68 -9.18 -25.57
C ILE A 45 2.15 -9.10 -25.69
N LEU A 46 1.48 -8.36 -24.81
CA LEU A 46 0.03 -8.15 -24.88
C LEU A 46 -0.36 -7.43 -26.18
N LEU A 47 0.37 -6.38 -26.56
CA LEU A 47 0.17 -5.66 -27.81
C LEU A 47 0.38 -6.57 -29.03
N GLN A 48 1.43 -7.40 -29.03
CA GLN A 48 1.66 -8.39 -30.08
C GLN A 48 0.48 -9.37 -30.20
N LEU A 49 0.04 -9.96 -29.08
CA LEU A 49 -1.07 -10.93 -29.06
C LEU A 49 -2.37 -10.35 -29.61
N VAL A 50 -2.73 -9.12 -29.23
CA VAL A 50 -3.98 -8.51 -29.70
C VAL A 50 -3.89 -8.03 -31.15
N THR A 51 -2.69 -7.76 -31.67
CA THR A 51 -2.47 -7.30 -33.06
C THR A 51 -2.28 -8.44 -34.06
N GLU A 52 -2.20 -9.70 -33.62
CA GLU A 52 -2.13 -10.85 -34.53
C GLU A 52 -3.32 -10.91 -35.50
N ARG A 53 -3.06 -11.30 -36.75
CA ARG A 53 -4.06 -11.33 -37.86
C ARG A 53 -5.32 -12.17 -37.57
N GLY A 54 -5.29 -13.02 -36.55
CA GLY A 54 -6.43 -13.85 -36.14
C GLY A 54 -7.15 -13.41 -34.86
N PHE A 55 -6.66 -12.39 -34.13
CA PHE A 55 -7.20 -12.07 -32.81
C PHE A 55 -8.68 -11.71 -32.88
N LEU A 56 -9.08 -10.85 -33.82
CA LEU A 56 -10.48 -10.44 -33.99
C LEU A 56 -11.33 -11.45 -34.77
N ALA A 57 -10.72 -12.50 -35.29
CA ALA A 57 -11.41 -13.62 -35.93
C ALA A 57 -11.97 -14.54 -34.84
N ALA A 58 -13.26 -14.40 -34.53
CA ALA A 58 -13.94 -15.21 -33.53
C ALA A 58 -15.20 -15.86 -34.13
N PRO A 59 -15.52 -17.11 -33.76
CA PRO A 59 -16.60 -17.89 -34.38
C PRO A 59 -18.01 -17.44 -33.98
N SER A 60 -18.15 -16.65 -32.90
CA SER A 60 -19.45 -16.16 -32.45
C SER A 60 -19.44 -14.64 -32.24
N LYS A 61 -20.61 -14.00 -32.39
CA LYS A 61 -20.79 -12.57 -32.18
C LYS A 61 -20.37 -12.12 -30.78
N ALA A 62 -20.73 -12.91 -29.75
CA ALA A 62 -20.37 -12.64 -28.36
C ALA A 62 -18.85 -12.68 -28.14
N LYS A 63 -18.16 -13.71 -28.66
CA LYS A 63 -16.70 -13.81 -28.57
C LYS A 63 -16.01 -12.68 -29.34
N LYS A 64 -16.54 -12.31 -30.51
CA LYS A 64 -16.01 -11.19 -31.30
C LYS A 64 -16.13 -9.86 -30.56
N ALA A 65 -17.26 -9.60 -29.91
CA ALA A 65 -17.47 -8.41 -29.08
C ALA A 65 -16.49 -8.36 -27.89
N ALA A 66 -16.33 -9.47 -27.18
CA ALA A 66 -15.38 -9.57 -26.06
C ALA A 66 -13.93 -9.33 -26.53
N ARG A 67 -13.50 -9.96 -27.64
CA ARG A 67 -12.16 -9.75 -28.20
C ARG A 67 -11.95 -8.32 -28.69
N ARG A 68 -12.97 -7.68 -29.27
CA ARG A 68 -12.92 -6.26 -29.63
C ARG A 68 -12.70 -5.39 -28.40
N ALA A 69 -13.45 -5.61 -27.33
CA ALA A 69 -13.29 -4.86 -26.08
C ALA A 69 -11.86 -5.02 -25.49
N VAL A 70 -11.30 -6.23 -25.51
CA VAL A 70 -9.91 -6.46 -25.09
C VAL A 70 -8.92 -5.77 -26.01
N PHE A 71 -9.12 -5.84 -27.33
CA PHE A 71 -8.26 -5.17 -28.31
C PHE A 71 -8.24 -3.66 -28.04
N ASP A 72 -9.41 -3.04 -27.95
CA ASP A 72 -9.54 -1.59 -27.75
C ASP A 72 -8.96 -1.16 -26.39
N PHE A 73 -9.12 -1.99 -25.35
CA PHE A 73 -8.53 -1.76 -24.04
C PHE A 73 -7.00 -1.86 -24.04
N VAL A 74 -6.42 -2.90 -24.65
CA VAL A 74 -4.97 -3.14 -24.65
C VAL A 74 -4.23 -2.17 -25.57
N THR A 75 -4.83 -1.81 -26.71
CA THR A 75 -4.27 -0.82 -27.65
C THR A 75 -4.56 0.63 -27.25
N GLY A 76 -5.45 0.84 -26.29
CA GLY A 76 -5.77 2.14 -25.74
C GLY A 76 -4.58 2.75 -24.98
N LYS A 77 -4.29 4.03 -25.25
CA LYS A 77 -3.22 4.79 -24.57
C LYS A 77 -3.43 4.89 -23.05
N GLU A 78 -4.69 4.80 -22.62
CA GLU A 78 -5.08 4.91 -21.21
C GLU A 78 -4.60 3.74 -20.36
N LEU A 79 -4.41 2.54 -20.93
CA LEU A 79 -4.11 1.36 -20.11
C LEU A 79 -2.79 1.52 -19.35
N VAL A 80 -1.74 1.95 -20.04
CA VAL A 80 -0.40 2.13 -19.45
C VAL A 80 -0.43 3.31 -18.49
N VAL A 81 -1.00 4.44 -18.91
CA VAL A 81 -1.07 5.66 -18.11
C VAL A 81 -1.81 5.43 -16.79
N GLN A 82 -3.00 4.82 -16.83
CA GLN A 82 -3.79 4.56 -15.63
C GLN A 82 -3.12 3.55 -14.70
N ARG A 83 -2.42 2.56 -15.24
CA ARG A 83 -1.67 1.58 -14.43
C ARG A 83 -0.45 2.17 -13.76
N GLU A 84 0.35 2.95 -14.49
CA GLU A 84 1.48 3.67 -13.91
C GLU A 84 1.03 4.62 -12.80
N LYS A 85 -0.07 5.35 -13.06
CA LYS A 85 -0.69 6.23 -12.08
C LYS A 85 -1.15 5.48 -10.84
N ALA A 86 -1.83 4.34 -11.00
CA ALA A 86 -2.25 3.49 -9.89
C ALA A 86 -1.05 2.93 -9.10
N ALA A 87 -0.01 2.46 -9.80
CA ALA A 87 1.20 1.94 -9.16
C ALA A 87 1.92 3.03 -8.34
N LYS A 88 2.10 4.24 -8.92
CA LYS A 88 2.71 5.39 -8.23
C LYS A 88 1.89 5.87 -7.03
N LEU A 89 0.56 5.75 -7.09
CA LEU A 89 -0.31 6.06 -5.95
C LEU A 89 -0.16 5.03 -4.81
N LEU A 90 -0.04 3.74 -5.16
CA LEU A 90 0.08 2.64 -4.19
C LEU A 90 1.47 2.54 -3.55
N GLU A 91 2.53 2.90 -4.28
CA GLU A 91 3.91 2.81 -3.82
C GLU A 91 4.20 3.48 -2.46
N PRO A 92 3.83 4.76 -2.21
CA PRO A 92 4.05 5.37 -0.91
C PRO A 92 3.24 4.67 0.20
N LEU A 93 2.02 4.20 -0.09
CA LEU A 93 1.18 3.49 0.87
C LEU A 93 1.81 2.15 1.29
N VAL A 94 2.28 1.36 0.32
CA VAL A 94 2.98 0.09 0.59
C VAL A 94 4.27 0.36 1.37
N LYS A 95 5.02 1.42 1.05
CA LYS A 95 6.23 1.80 1.78
C LYS A 95 5.96 2.12 3.25
N PHE A 96 4.93 2.92 3.55
CA PHE A 96 4.57 3.23 4.93
C PHE A 96 4.00 2.03 5.67
N GLN A 97 3.13 1.26 5.03
CA GLN A 97 2.59 0.04 5.62
C GLN A 97 3.70 -0.96 5.99
N GLY A 98 4.66 -1.18 5.09
CA GLY A 98 5.81 -2.03 5.36
C GLY A 98 6.75 -1.49 6.44
N ARG A 99 6.68 -0.19 6.80
CA ARG A 99 7.37 0.34 7.99
C ARG A 99 6.61 0.02 9.27
N PHE A 100 5.30 0.19 9.27
CA PHE A 100 4.45 -0.04 10.44
C PHE A 100 4.30 -1.50 10.82
N GLU A 101 4.48 -2.41 9.87
CA GLU A 101 4.39 -3.85 10.12
C GLU A 101 5.72 -4.46 10.59
N LYS A 102 6.80 -3.67 10.67
CA LYS A 102 8.06 -4.12 11.29
C LYS A 102 7.92 -4.13 12.82
N ASN A 103 8.56 -5.09 13.48
CA ASN A 103 8.62 -5.21 14.96
C ASN A 103 9.17 -3.97 15.71
N ARG A 104 9.65 -2.95 14.98
CA ARG A 104 10.17 -1.69 15.53
C ARG A 104 9.26 -0.49 15.27
N ALA A 105 8.09 -0.68 14.68
CA ALA A 105 7.22 0.44 14.33
C ALA A 105 6.93 1.27 15.57
N VAL A 106 7.32 2.55 15.52
CA VAL A 106 7.10 3.49 16.61
C VAL A 106 6.03 4.49 16.23
N ALA A 107 5.21 4.88 17.20
CA ALA A 107 4.08 5.78 16.99
C ALA A 107 4.49 7.13 16.35
N SER A 108 5.74 7.56 16.52
CA SER A 108 6.29 8.74 15.86
C SER A 108 6.32 8.62 14.32
N GLU A 109 6.61 7.43 13.77
CA GLU A 109 6.64 7.23 12.31
C GLU A 109 5.24 7.34 11.67
N VAL A 110 4.17 7.15 12.45
CA VAL A 110 2.81 7.36 11.98
C VAL A 110 2.55 8.84 11.71
N PHE A 111 3.07 9.73 12.56
CA PHE A 111 2.89 11.17 12.38
C PHE A 111 3.70 11.71 11.20
N GLU A 112 4.91 11.20 10.98
CA GLU A 112 5.71 11.51 9.79
C GLU A 112 4.92 11.22 8.49
N MET A 113 4.21 10.09 8.43
CA MET A 113 3.39 9.73 7.26
C MET A 113 2.31 10.78 6.99
N VAL A 114 1.68 11.33 8.02
CA VAL A 114 0.64 12.37 7.86
C VAL A 114 1.18 13.63 7.21
N LEU A 115 2.40 14.02 7.56
CA LEU A 115 3.05 15.18 6.96
C LEU A 115 3.48 14.91 5.52
N VAL A 116 4.06 13.73 5.25
CA VAL A 116 4.76 13.47 4.00
C VAL A 116 3.85 12.91 2.89
N LEU A 117 2.86 12.09 3.24
CA LEU A 117 2.01 11.42 2.26
C LEU A 117 1.19 12.39 1.38
N PRO A 118 0.57 13.46 1.92
CA PRO A 118 -0.16 14.42 1.09
C PRO A 118 0.70 15.04 0.00
N ASP A 119 1.95 15.41 0.31
CA ASP A 119 2.90 15.98 -0.65
C ASP A 119 3.35 14.96 -1.70
N GLN A 120 3.59 13.72 -1.29
CA GLN A 120 3.92 12.63 -2.23
C GLN A 120 2.79 12.40 -3.24
N ILE A 121 1.54 12.47 -2.78
CA ILE A 121 0.37 12.33 -3.65
C ILE A 121 0.14 13.57 -4.49
N ALA A 122 0.44 14.76 -3.96
CA ALA A 122 0.30 16.00 -4.71
C ALA A 122 1.24 16.08 -5.93
N LYS A 123 2.38 15.38 -5.87
CA LYS A 123 3.32 15.25 -6.99
C LYS A 123 2.84 14.30 -8.10
N LEU A 124 1.77 13.55 -7.86
CA LEU A 124 1.17 12.70 -8.88
C LEU A 124 0.30 13.55 -9.82
N HIS A 125 0.37 13.30 -11.12
CA HIS A 125 -0.48 13.93 -12.14
C HIS A 125 -1.92 13.38 -12.10
N LEU A 126 -2.57 13.51 -10.95
CA LEU A 126 -4.00 13.22 -10.77
C LEU A 126 -4.82 14.40 -11.30
N SER A 127 -6.02 14.13 -11.80
CA SER A 127 -7.00 15.20 -12.02
C SER A 127 -7.41 15.82 -10.68
N ALA A 128 -7.96 17.03 -10.71
CA ALA A 128 -8.39 17.73 -9.50
C ALA A 128 -9.37 16.88 -8.65
N GLY A 129 -10.36 16.25 -9.29
CA GLY A 129 -11.34 15.40 -8.61
C GLY A 129 -10.73 14.14 -7.99
N GLU A 130 -9.78 13.50 -8.67
CA GLU A 130 -9.07 12.34 -8.08
C GLU A 130 -8.20 12.76 -6.89
N GLN A 131 -7.53 13.91 -7.01
CA GLN A 131 -6.67 14.43 -5.95
C GLN A 131 -7.48 14.78 -4.70
N GLU A 132 -8.64 15.40 -4.88
CA GLU A 132 -9.60 15.68 -3.80
C GLU A 132 -10.11 14.39 -3.17
N ALA A 133 -10.55 13.41 -3.97
CA ALA A 133 -11.04 12.14 -3.45
C ALA A 133 -9.99 11.37 -2.65
N VAL A 134 -8.73 11.37 -3.10
CA VAL A 134 -7.63 10.73 -2.39
C VAL A 134 -7.31 11.49 -1.09
N ARG A 135 -7.22 12.83 -1.13
CA ARG A 135 -7.00 13.64 0.07
C ARG A 135 -8.09 13.43 1.12
N ALA A 136 -9.36 13.43 0.71
CA ALA A 136 -10.49 13.20 1.62
C ALA A 136 -10.43 11.81 2.27
N LYS A 137 -10.08 10.76 1.52
CA LYS A 137 -9.90 9.41 2.07
C LYS A 137 -8.74 9.35 3.05
N ILE A 138 -7.63 10.03 2.77
CA ILE A 138 -6.46 10.05 3.64
C ILE A 138 -6.77 10.78 4.94
N ALA A 139 -7.36 11.98 4.86
CA ALA A 139 -7.79 12.73 6.04
C ALA A 139 -8.74 11.88 6.91
N SER A 140 -9.79 11.31 6.33
CA SER A 140 -10.73 10.44 7.06
C SER A 140 -10.08 9.23 7.72
N ARG A 141 -9.06 8.63 7.08
CA ARG A 141 -8.34 7.48 7.65
C ARG A 141 -7.38 7.91 8.75
N PHE A 142 -6.76 9.07 8.62
CA PHE A 142 -5.96 9.62 9.69
C PHE A 142 -6.85 9.97 10.88
N ASP A 143 -7.91 10.73 10.72
CA ASP A 143 -8.83 11.08 11.82
C ASP A 143 -9.34 9.86 12.60
N PHE A 144 -9.51 8.71 11.92
CA PHE A 144 -9.91 7.46 12.57
C PHE A 144 -8.80 6.79 13.40
N VAL A 145 -7.56 6.80 12.91
CA VAL A 145 -6.41 6.11 13.56
C VAL A 145 -5.66 7.04 14.52
N TYR A 146 -5.77 8.35 14.31
CA TYR A 146 -5.01 9.36 15.03
C TYR A 146 -5.51 9.56 16.45
N GLY A 147 -4.58 10.00 17.29
CA GLY A 147 -4.86 10.35 18.67
C GLY A 147 -3.60 10.79 19.38
N ASP A 148 -3.77 11.11 20.65
CA ASP A 148 -2.81 11.87 21.42
C ASP A 148 -1.50 11.11 21.76
N ALA A 149 -1.37 9.86 21.38
CA ALA A 149 -0.10 9.16 21.51
C ALA A 149 0.88 9.53 20.37
N HIS A 150 0.37 9.79 19.17
CA HIS A 150 1.20 9.88 17.97
C HIS A 150 2.00 11.20 17.89
N TRP A 151 1.36 12.32 18.21
CA TRP A 151 1.99 13.64 18.28
C TRP A 151 3.02 13.78 19.41
N VAL A 152 2.74 13.27 20.61
CA VAL A 152 3.69 13.19 21.74
C VAL A 152 4.87 12.32 21.35
N ALA A 153 4.63 11.13 20.79
CA ALA A 153 5.70 10.27 20.31
C ALA A 153 6.56 10.96 19.24
N TYR A 154 5.95 11.69 18.31
CA TYR A 154 6.67 12.44 17.28
C TYR A 154 7.50 13.60 17.83
N LEU A 155 6.96 14.33 18.80
CA LEU A 155 7.67 15.42 19.48
C LEU A 155 8.87 14.89 20.28
N LEU A 156 8.68 13.79 21.02
CA LEU A 156 9.68 13.22 21.92
C LEU A 156 10.73 12.36 21.19
N ASP A 157 10.49 11.94 19.94
CA ASP A 157 11.45 11.19 19.15
C ASP A 157 12.56 12.12 18.62
N PRO A 158 13.83 11.95 19.03
CA PRO A 158 14.92 12.84 18.62
C PRO A 158 15.15 12.88 17.10
N ARG A 159 14.69 11.88 16.36
CA ARG A 159 14.79 11.85 14.89
C ARG A 159 13.88 12.87 14.23
N PHE A 160 12.81 13.27 14.90
CA PHE A 160 11.78 14.15 14.36
C PHE A 160 11.65 15.45 15.14
N ALA A 161 11.75 15.41 16.47
CA ALA A 161 11.73 16.58 17.35
C ALA A 161 10.60 17.59 17.04
N GLY A 162 9.43 17.08 16.63
CA GLY A 162 8.26 17.89 16.28
C GLY A 162 8.38 18.71 14.98
N VAL A 163 9.36 18.44 14.12
CA VAL A 163 9.55 19.17 12.86
C VAL A 163 8.30 19.09 11.98
N GLY A 164 7.79 20.24 11.54
CA GLY A 164 6.62 20.34 10.67
C GLY A 164 5.26 20.28 11.39
N MET A 165 5.25 20.22 12.72
CA MET A 165 4.02 20.40 13.50
C MET A 165 3.60 21.87 13.48
N ASP A 166 2.31 22.13 13.27
CA ASP A 166 1.77 23.48 13.36
C ASP A 166 1.67 23.94 14.83
N ALA A 167 1.65 25.25 15.04
CA ALA A 167 1.63 25.86 16.37
C ALA A 167 0.44 25.40 17.23
N THR A 168 -0.72 25.13 16.61
CA THR A 168 -1.91 24.66 17.33
C THR A 168 -1.70 23.24 17.83
N THR A 169 -1.13 22.38 16.99
CA THR A 169 -0.80 21.00 17.38
C THR A 169 0.27 20.99 18.46
N LEU A 170 1.34 21.79 18.33
CA LEU A 170 2.40 21.89 19.36
C LEU A 170 1.85 22.32 20.71
N LEU A 171 1.08 23.40 20.78
CA LEU A 171 0.49 23.89 22.03
C LEU A 171 -0.34 22.83 22.75
N LYS A 172 -1.11 22.06 22.00
CA LYS A 172 -1.93 20.99 22.55
C LYS A 172 -1.07 19.80 23.05
N VAL A 173 0.01 19.43 22.35
CA VAL A 173 0.97 18.43 22.85
C VAL A 173 1.60 18.91 24.16
N GLU A 174 2.07 20.16 24.19
CA GLU A 174 2.71 20.75 25.36
C GLU A 174 1.78 20.73 26.56
N GLN A 175 0.50 21.08 26.37
CA GLN A 175 -0.52 20.99 27.42
C GLN A 175 -0.70 19.57 27.94
N LEU A 176 -0.63 18.53 27.10
CA LEU A 176 -0.74 17.15 27.56
C LEU A 176 0.48 16.64 28.31
N VAL A 177 1.68 17.09 27.93
CA VAL A 177 2.93 16.66 28.57
C VAL A 177 3.17 17.41 29.88
N THR A 178 2.58 18.59 30.05
CA THR A 178 2.71 19.43 31.25
C THR A 178 1.53 19.33 32.23
N ALA A 179 0.44 18.65 31.86
CA ALA A 179 -0.67 18.31 32.74
C ALA A 179 -0.34 17.14 33.68
#